data_AF-A0A9E5UAB6-F1
#
_entry.id   AF-A0A9E5UAB6-F1
#
_cell.length_a   1.000
_cell.length_b   1.000
_cell.length_c   1.000
_cell.angle_alpha   90.00
_cell.angle_beta   90.00
_cell.angle_gamma   90.00
#
_symmetry.space_group_name_H-M   'P 1'
#
loop_
_entity.id
_entity.type
_entity.pdbx_description
1 polymer ?
#
loop_
_entity_poly.entity_id
_entity_poly.type
_entity_poly.pdbx_seq_one_letter_code
_entity_poly.pdbx_strand_id
1 'polypeptide(L)'
;MSRDDLVECAALMRCVQRRELDRIEIPEGPLDILAQQIVASAAATEEWSEDALLSLARRAWPYRNLSEETFGQVLHVLSEGFATSRGRRGAYLHHDEVNRHIRPRRSARLTAITNGGAIPDNFDYEVRLEPEGLRVGSLNEDFAIESMAGDIFQLGNVSYEILRVEPGVVRVADAKGKPPSLPFWFGEAPARA
;
A
#
# COMPACT_ATOMS: atom_id res chain seq x y z
N MET A 1 -16.12 20.62 -17.77
CA MET A 1 -14.81 21.23 -18.05
C MET A 1 -14.80 22.59 -17.40
N SER A 2 -14.10 22.68 -16.28
CA SER A 2 -13.85 23.94 -15.58
C SER A 2 -12.83 24.80 -16.35
N ARG A 3 -12.68 26.06 -15.96
CA ARG A 3 -11.60 26.93 -16.49
C ARG A 3 -10.22 26.34 -16.17
N ASP A 4 -10.09 25.71 -15.01
CA ASP A 4 -8.82 25.17 -14.51
C ASP A 4 -8.43 23.92 -15.31
N ASP A 5 -9.40 23.05 -15.62
CA ASP A 5 -9.20 21.89 -16.51
C ASP A 5 -8.65 22.32 -17.88
N LEU A 6 -9.12 23.45 -18.42
CA LEU A 6 -8.65 23.96 -19.71
C LEU A 6 -7.20 24.45 -19.64
N VAL A 7 -6.81 25.09 -18.52
CA VAL A 7 -5.44 25.56 -18.30
C VAL A 7 -4.49 24.38 -18.16
N GLU A 8 -4.88 23.34 -17.40
CA GLU A 8 -4.10 22.10 -17.25
C GLU A 8 -3.92 21.39 -18.60
N CYS A 9 -4.99 21.22 -19.37
CA CYS A 9 -4.92 20.62 -20.70
C CYS A 9 -3.97 21.40 -21.64
N ALA A 10 -4.02 22.73 -21.62
CA ALA A 10 -3.12 23.57 -22.41
C ALA A 10 -1.65 23.43 -21.98
N ALA A 11 -1.39 23.35 -20.67
CA ALA A 11 -0.06 23.10 -20.13
C ALA A 11 0.48 21.73 -20.52
N LEU A 12 -0.33 20.67 -20.38
CA LEU A 12 0.02 19.30 -20.78
C LEU A 12 0.36 19.21 -22.26
N MET A 13 -0.46 19.82 -23.13
CA MET A 13 -0.19 19.87 -24.57
C MET A 13 1.14 20.56 -24.89
N ARG A 14 1.49 21.61 -24.16
CA ARG A 14 2.77 22.31 -24.30
C ARG A 14 3.94 21.43 -23.86
N CYS A 15 3.83 20.71 -22.74
CA CYS A 15 4.86 19.79 -22.27
C CYS A 15 5.08 18.65 -23.27
N VAL A 16 3.99 18.07 -23.81
CA VAL A 16 4.05 17.02 -24.86
C VAL A 16 4.75 17.53 -26.12
N GLN A 17 4.39 18.72 -26.61
CA GLN A 17 5.04 19.33 -27.78
C GLN A 17 6.55 19.54 -27.57
N ARG A 18 6.96 19.82 -26.32
CA ARG A 18 8.35 20.02 -25.93
C ARG A 18 9.08 18.73 -25.51
N ARG A 19 8.36 17.60 -25.45
CA ARG A 19 8.87 16.32 -24.90
C ARG A 19 9.37 16.46 -23.46
N GLU A 20 8.77 17.38 -22.70
CA GLU A 20 8.99 17.54 -21.28
C GLU A 20 8.14 16.48 -20.56
N LEU A 21 8.79 15.40 -20.11
CA LEU A 21 8.18 14.31 -19.35
C LEU A 21 8.57 14.42 -17.87
N ASP A 22 7.75 13.82 -17.01
CA ASP A 22 8.05 13.71 -15.58
C ASP A 22 9.37 12.95 -15.37
N ARG A 23 10.15 13.39 -14.39
CA ARG A 23 11.35 12.64 -13.97
C ARG A 23 10.90 11.35 -13.29
N ILE A 24 11.48 10.23 -13.74
CA ILE A 24 11.33 8.95 -13.03
C ILE A 24 12.32 8.94 -11.87
N GLU A 25 11.79 8.88 -10.65
CA GLU A 25 12.58 8.67 -9.44
C GLU A 25 12.43 7.20 -9.01
N ILE A 26 13.55 6.52 -8.82
CA ILE A 26 13.56 5.13 -8.37
C ILE A 26 13.68 5.13 -6.84
N PRO A 27 12.74 4.52 -6.10
CA PRO A 27 12.85 4.42 -4.65
C PRO A 27 14.13 3.71 -4.20
N GLU A 28 14.76 4.22 -3.16
CA GLU A 28 15.95 3.60 -2.55
C GLU A 28 15.50 2.59 -1.49
N GLY A 29 15.87 1.33 -1.69
CA GLY A 29 15.73 0.24 -0.71
C GLY A 29 14.32 -0.03 -0.16
N PRO A 30 13.27 -0.26 -0.99
CA PRO A 30 11.96 -0.67 -0.49
C PRO A 30 12.04 -2.08 0.16
N LEU A 31 12.19 -2.13 1.49
CA LEU A 31 12.50 -3.35 2.23
C LEU A 31 11.34 -4.35 2.30
N ASP A 32 10.11 -3.87 2.19
CA ASP A 32 8.89 -4.66 2.07
C ASP A 32 8.89 -5.51 0.78
N ILE A 33 9.22 -4.89 -0.35
CA ILE A 33 9.36 -5.58 -1.64
C ILE A 33 10.54 -6.55 -1.58
N LEU A 34 11.66 -6.15 -0.98
CA LEU A 34 12.79 -7.04 -0.77
C LEU A 34 12.38 -8.28 0.04
N ALA A 35 11.62 -8.09 1.12
CA ALA A 35 11.16 -9.19 1.97
C ALA A 35 10.28 -10.19 1.19
N GLN A 36 9.34 -9.69 0.37
CA GLN A 36 8.55 -10.54 -0.52
C GLN A 36 9.42 -11.35 -1.48
N GLN A 37 10.41 -10.71 -2.12
CA GLN A 37 11.31 -11.37 -3.07
C GLN A 37 12.23 -12.39 -2.41
N ILE A 38 12.68 -12.15 -1.17
CA ILE A 38 13.45 -13.13 -0.39
C ILE A 38 12.61 -14.39 -0.13
N VAL A 39 11.37 -14.21 0.34
CA VAL A 39 10.46 -15.34 0.60
C VAL A 39 10.19 -16.13 -0.67
N ALA A 40 9.92 -15.45 -1.79
CA ALA A 40 9.72 -16.08 -3.09
C ALA A 40 10.95 -16.85 -3.57
N SER A 41 12.15 -16.25 -3.43
CA SER A 41 13.42 -16.86 -3.85
C SER A 41 13.72 -18.13 -3.04
N ALA A 42 13.55 -18.08 -1.72
CA ALA A 42 13.73 -19.24 -0.84
C ALA A 42 12.71 -20.35 -1.15
N ALA A 43 11.44 -19.98 -1.41
CA ALA A 43 10.41 -20.94 -1.77
C ALA A 43 10.63 -21.62 -3.13
N ALA A 44 11.40 -21.01 -4.03
CA ALA A 44 11.68 -21.53 -5.37
C ALA A 44 12.89 -22.47 -5.42
N THR A 45 13.95 -22.22 -4.66
CA THR A 45 15.21 -23.01 -4.69
C THR A 45 15.40 -23.93 -3.49
N GLU A 46 14.48 -23.91 -2.52
CA GLU A 46 14.50 -24.68 -1.26
C GLU A 46 15.59 -24.28 -0.26
N GLU A 47 16.73 -23.75 -0.72
CA GLU A 47 17.80 -23.23 0.14
C GLU A 47 18.55 -22.09 -0.55
N TRP A 48 19.03 -21.12 0.24
CA TRP A 48 19.93 -20.04 -0.19
C TRP A 48 21.02 -19.82 0.85
N SER A 49 22.22 -19.47 0.38
CA SER A 49 23.22 -18.79 1.21
C SER A 49 22.82 -17.32 1.35
N GLU A 50 22.96 -16.76 2.55
CA GLU A 50 22.73 -15.33 2.81
C GLU A 50 23.57 -14.43 1.90
N ASP A 51 24.86 -14.74 1.76
CA ASP A 51 25.80 -13.92 0.99
C ASP A 51 25.46 -13.94 -0.51
N ALA A 52 25.05 -15.09 -1.03
CA ALA A 52 24.61 -15.24 -2.40
C ALA A 52 23.31 -14.48 -2.67
N LEU A 53 22.36 -14.52 -1.73
CA LEU A 53 21.08 -13.82 -1.84
C LEU A 53 21.24 -12.30 -1.72
N LEU A 54 22.07 -11.82 -0.78
CA LEU A 54 22.42 -10.41 -0.68
C LEU A 54 23.12 -9.91 -1.95
N SER A 55 24.06 -10.70 -2.48
CA SER A 55 24.75 -10.39 -3.74
C SER A 55 23.78 -10.33 -4.92
N LEU A 56 22.77 -11.21 -4.96
CA LEU A 56 21.69 -11.16 -5.95
C LEU A 56 20.85 -9.89 -5.78
N ALA A 57 20.42 -9.56 -4.55
CA ALA A 57 19.60 -8.38 -4.26
C ALA A 57 20.31 -7.08 -4.68
N ARG A 58 21.60 -6.92 -4.35
CA ARG A 58 22.43 -5.76 -4.72
C ARG A 58 22.61 -5.56 -6.22
N ARG A 59 22.29 -6.54 -7.07
CA ARG A 59 22.28 -6.36 -8.53
C ARG A 59 21.11 -5.50 -9.03
N ALA A 60 20.03 -5.40 -8.26
CA ALA A 60 18.91 -4.52 -8.59
C ALA A 60 19.20 -3.10 -8.10
N TRP A 61 18.92 -2.11 -8.96
CA TRP A 61 19.24 -0.70 -8.69
C TRP A 61 18.75 -0.18 -7.33
N PRO A 62 17.49 -0.46 -6.87
CA PRO A 62 17.01 0.00 -5.58
C PRO A 62 17.83 -0.49 -4.37
N TYR A 63 18.50 -1.64 -4.48
CA TYR A 63 19.21 -2.29 -3.38
C TYR A 63 20.73 -2.25 -3.54
N ARG A 64 21.27 -1.48 -4.50
CA ARG A 64 22.71 -1.41 -4.78
C ARG A 64 23.57 -1.01 -3.57
N ASN A 65 22.98 -0.25 -2.64
CA ASN A 65 23.61 0.20 -1.39
C ASN A 65 23.10 -0.55 -0.15
N LEU A 66 22.35 -1.65 -0.31
CA LEU A 66 21.78 -2.42 0.80
C LEU A 66 22.91 -2.94 1.70
N SER A 67 22.90 -2.61 2.98
CA SER A 67 23.92 -3.07 3.94
C SER A 67 23.65 -4.52 4.37
N GLU A 68 24.70 -5.20 4.86
CA GLU A 68 24.55 -6.53 5.46
C GLU A 68 23.66 -6.49 6.71
N GLU A 69 23.80 -5.43 7.52
CA GLU A 69 23.00 -5.22 8.73
C GLU A 69 21.50 -5.12 8.41
N THR A 70 21.13 -4.26 7.46
CA THR A 70 19.73 -4.08 7.06
C THR A 70 19.17 -5.36 6.43
N PHE A 71 19.96 -6.07 5.61
CA PHE A 71 19.56 -7.36 5.08
C PHE A 71 19.31 -8.39 6.19
N GLY A 72 20.21 -8.47 7.17
CA GLY A 72 20.06 -9.32 8.35
C GLY A 72 18.81 -8.99 9.17
N GLN A 73 18.46 -7.72 9.33
CA GLN A 73 17.22 -7.30 9.99
C GLN A 73 15.97 -7.79 9.23
N VAL A 74 15.98 -7.72 7.90
CA VAL A 74 14.89 -8.26 7.07
C VAL A 74 14.78 -9.78 7.25
N LEU A 75 15.90 -10.50 7.22
CA LEU A 75 15.91 -11.95 7.48
C LEU A 75 15.37 -12.30 8.87
N HIS A 76 15.75 -11.53 9.88
CA HIS A 76 15.27 -11.70 11.25
C HIS A 76 13.75 -11.55 11.33
N VAL A 77 13.17 -10.51 10.73
CA VAL A 77 11.71 -10.33 10.68
C VAL A 77 11.03 -11.50 9.96
N LEU A 78 11.62 -11.99 8.86
CA LEU A 78 11.07 -13.11 8.09
C LEU A 78 11.24 -14.47 8.76
N SER A 79 12.20 -14.63 9.67
CA SER A 79 12.41 -15.87 10.42
C SER A 79 11.58 -15.91 11.70
N GLU A 80 11.55 -14.79 12.42
CA GLU A 80 10.86 -14.66 13.70
C GLU A 80 9.38 -14.31 13.51
N GLY A 81 9.04 -13.46 12.54
CA GLY A 81 7.71 -12.88 12.43
C GLY A 81 7.37 -11.94 13.59
N PHE A 82 6.16 -11.37 13.56
CA PHE A 82 5.69 -10.34 14.48
C PHE A 82 4.41 -10.77 15.20
N ALA A 83 4.19 -10.22 16.41
CA ALA A 83 3.00 -10.48 17.20
C ALA A 83 1.80 -9.67 16.69
N THR A 84 0.63 -10.31 16.62
CA THR A 84 -0.66 -9.65 16.35
C THR A 84 -1.69 -10.06 17.41
N SER A 85 -2.82 -9.36 17.49
CA SER A 85 -3.96 -9.74 18.34
C SER A 85 -4.50 -11.14 18.03
N ARG A 86 -4.23 -11.68 16.83
CA ARG A 86 -4.61 -13.03 16.38
C ARG A 86 -3.46 -14.03 16.40
N GLY A 87 -2.37 -13.73 17.13
CA GLY A 87 -1.18 -14.57 17.23
C GLY A 87 0.00 -14.10 16.37
N ARG A 88 1.08 -14.89 16.32
CA ARG A 88 2.32 -14.55 15.59
C ARG A 88 2.14 -14.78 14.08
N ARG A 89 2.54 -13.81 13.26
CA ARG A 89 2.44 -13.84 11.78
C ARG A 89 3.78 -13.45 11.15
N GLY A 90 3.94 -13.68 9.84
CA GLY A 90 5.10 -13.18 9.09
C GLY A 90 6.37 -14.03 9.15
N ALA A 91 6.36 -15.14 9.90
CA ALA A 91 7.50 -16.06 9.96
C ALA A 91 7.45 -17.04 8.78
N TYR A 92 8.18 -16.73 7.71
CA TYR A 92 8.22 -17.48 6.45
C TYR A 92 9.52 -18.23 6.22
N LEU A 93 10.58 -17.96 6.98
CA LEU A 93 11.90 -18.56 6.79
C LEU A 93 12.37 -19.34 8.02
N HIS A 94 13.11 -20.40 7.77
CA HIS A 94 14.09 -20.93 8.71
C HIS A 94 15.41 -20.25 8.42
N HIS A 95 16.05 -19.71 9.44
CA HIS A 95 17.33 -19.01 9.34
C HIS A 95 18.35 -19.72 10.22
N ASP A 96 19.36 -20.28 9.58
CA ASP A 96 20.54 -20.87 10.23
C ASP A 96 21.64 -19.82 10.27
N GLU A 97 21.69 -19.05 11.36
CA GLU A 97 22.66 -17.97 11.55
C GLU A 97 24.10 -18.49 11.64
N VAL A 98 24.29 -19.75 12.04
CA VAL A 98 25.62 -20.36 12.20
C VAL A 98 26.21 -20.69 10.83
N ASN A 99 25.43 -21.36 9.98
CA ASN A 99 25.87 -21.75 8.64
C ASN A 99 25.56 -20.69 7.57
N ARG A 100 24.87 -19.60 7.93
CA ARG A 100 24.44 -18.51 7.04
C ARG A 100 23.57 -18.96 5.88
N HIS A 101 22.59 -19.80 6.20
CA HIS A 101 21.65 -20.36 5.23
C HIS A 101 20.20 -20.06 5.60
N ILE A 102 19.36 -19.87 4.58
CA ILE A 102 17.92 -19.72 4.73
C ILE A 102 17.18 -20.81 3.96
N ARG A 103 16.08 -21.28 4.55
CA ARG A 103 15.17 -22.27 3.96
C ARG A 103 13.72 -21.81 4.12
N PRO A 104 12.82 -22.10 3.17
CA PRO A 104 11.42 -21.71 3.30
C PRO A 104 10.74 -22.54 4.41
N ARG A 105 9.85 -21.90 5.16
CA ARG A 105 8.84 -22.59 5.97
C ARG A 105 7.72 -23.08 5.07
N ARG A 106 6.92 -24.03 5.57
CA ARG A 106 5.80 -24.65 4.83
C ARG A 106 4.84 -23.63 4.18
N SER A 107 4.58 -22.49 4.82
CA SER A 107 3.67 -21.45 4.32
C SER A 107 4.29 -20.53 3.26
N ALA A 108 5.61 -20.45 3.16
CA ALA A 108 6.32 -19.47 2.31
C ALA A 108 5.87 -19.52 0.85
N ARG A 109 5.80 -20.74 0.28
CA ARG A 109 5.45 -20.93 -1.13
C ARG A 109 4.04 -20.46 -1.45
N LEU A 110 3.06 -20.85 -0.62
CA LEU A 110 1.67 -20.43 -0.84
C LEU A 110 1.56 -18.91 -0.68
N THR A 111 2.17 -18.34 0.36
CA THR A 111 2.16 -16.89 0.58
C THR A 111 2.77 -16.13 -0.59
N ALA A 112 3.93 -16.55 -1.10
CA ALA A 112 4.59 -15.89 -2.22
C ALA A 112 3.76 -15.93 -3.51
N ILE A 113 3.05 -17.03 -3.77
CA ILE A 113 2.21 -17.17 -4.97
C ILE A 113 0.93 -16.32 -4.87
N THR A 114 0.29 -16.27 -3.69
CA THR A 114 -0.99 -15.58 -3.51
C THR A 114 -0.85 -14.10 -3.18
N ASN A 115 0.34 -13.65 -2.78
CA ASN A 115 0.65 -12.25 -2.46
C ASN A 115 1.78 -11.75 -3.37
N GLY A 116 1.73 -12.15 -4.65
CA GLY A 116 2.68 -11.70 -5.65
C GLY A 116 2.30 -10.29 -6.12
N GLY A 117 3.16 -9.31 -5.88
CA GLY A 117 2.97 -7.95 -6.40
C GLY A 117 3.38 -6.87 -5.41
N ALA A 118 3.47 -5.65 -5.93
CA ALA A 118 3.78 -4.44 -5.17
C ALA A 118 2.60 -3.45 -5.13
N ILE A 119 1.52 -3.74 -5.87
CA ILE A 119 0.30 -2.93 -5.84
C ILE A 119 -0.43 -3.29 -4.55
N PRO A 120 -0.61 -2.36 -3.61
CA PRO A 120 -1.36 -2.63 -2.40
C PRO A 120 -2.82 -2.92 -2.73
N ASP A 121 -3.45 -3.78 -1.94
CA ASP A 121 -4.91 -3.90 -1.98
C ASP A 121 -5.50 -2.63 -1.37
N ASN A 122 -6.18 -1.81 -2.19
CA ASN A 122 -6.98 -0.70 -1.68
C ASN A 122 -8.25 -1.30 -1.06
N PHE A 123 -8.42 -1.16 0.25
CA PHE A 123 -9.69 -1.52 0.88
C PHE A 123 -10.66 -0.35 0.76
N ASP A 124 -11.85 -0.65 0.24
CA ASP A 124 -12.95 0.30 0.24
C ASP A 124 -13.79 0.08 1.51
N TYR A 125 -14.10 1.16 2.23
CA TYR A 125 -15.09 1.15 3.29
C TYR A 125 -16.49 1.21 2.67
N GLU A 126 -17.39 0.33 3.13
CA GLU A 126 -18.79 0.37 2.72
C GLU A 126 -19.48 1.59 3.36
N VAL A 127 -20.12 2.44 2.56
CA VAL A 127 -20.90 3.57 3.09
C VAL A 127 -22.34 3.12 3.32
N ARG A 128 -22.80 3.23 4.57
CA ARG A 128 -24.15 2.84 4.98
C ARG A 128 -24.93 4.01 5.55
N LEU A 129 -26.10 4.26 4.96
CA LEU A 129 -27.05 5.28 5.40
C LEU A 129 -27.86 4.77 6.60
N GLU A 130 -27.84 5.54 7.68
CA GLU A 130 -28.65 5.32 8.88
C GLU A 130 -29.97 6.11 8.80
N PRO A 131 -31.06 5.60 9.42
CA PRO A 131 -31.12 4.41 10.29
C PRO A 131 -31.35 3.07 9.57
N GLU A 132 -31.65 3.06 8.26
CA GLU A 132 -32.03 1.85 7.53
C GLU A 132 -30.85 0.88 7.29
N GLY A 133 -29.62 1.34 7.50
CA GLY A 133 -28.40 0.57 7.25
C GLY A 133 -28.15 0.29 5.77
N LEU A 134 -28.75 1.10 4.88
CA LEU A 134 -28.72 0.91 3.43
C LEU A 134 -27.33 1.23 2.86
N ARG A 135 -26.76 0.32 2.07
CA ARG A 135 -25.53 0.59 1.34
C ARG A 135 -25.78 1.66 0.27
N VAL A 136 -25.08 2.78 0.35
CA VAL A 136 -25.18 3.90 -0.60
C VAL A 136 -23.93 4.07 -1.48
N GLY A 137 -22.81 3.42 -1.13
CA GLY A 137 -21.60 3.43 -1.95
C GLY A 137 -20.39 2.82 -1.25
N SER A 138 -19.21 3.23 -1.70
CA SER A 138 -17.94 2.99 -1.01
C SER A 138 -17.13 4.29 -0.87
N LEU A 139 -16.24 4.29 0.11
CA LEU A 139 -15.21 5.29 0.33
C LEU A 139 -13.85 4.60 0.34
N ASN A 140 -12.84 5.25 -0.21
CA ASN A 140 -11.46 4.78 -0.11
C ASN A 140 -11.01 4.73 1.38
N GLU A 141 -10.19 3.75 1.76
CA GLU A 141 -9.71 3.56 3.13
C GLU A 141 -9.01 4.78 3.71
N ASP A 142 -8.13 5.44 2.96
CA ASP A 142 -7.40 6.62 3.47
C ASP A 142 -8.38 7.74 3.82
N PHE A 143 -9.38 7.95 2.96
CA PHE A 143 -10.45 8.91 3.24
C PHE A 143 -11.22 8.55 4.51
N ALA A 144 -11.58 7.28 4.67
CA ALA A 144 -12.34 6.82 5.84
C ALA A 144 -11.53 6.94 7.14
N ILE A 145 -10.22 6.66 7.11
CA ILE A 145 -9.31 6.76 8.26
C ILE A 145 -9.09 8.22 8.67
N GLU A 146 -8.92 9.12 7.71
CA GLU A 146 -8.69 10.55 7.99
C GLU A 146 -9.97 11.30 8.38
N SER A 147 -11.14 10.72 8.10
CA SER A 147 -12.45 11.30 8.41
C SER A 147 -12.84 11.18 9.89
N MET A 148 -13.59 12.17 10.37
CA MET A 148 -14.17 12.19 11.72
C MET A 148 -15.70 12.21 11.69
N ALA A 149 -16.32 11.87 12.83
CA ALA A 149 -17.75 12.08 13.00
C ALA A 149 -18.09 13.59 12.90
N GLY A 150 -19.12 13.91 12.12
CA GLY A 150 -19.52 15.26 11.76
C GLY A 150 -18.97 15.76 10.43
N ASP A 151 -17.97 15.08 9.84
CA ASP A 151 -17.47 15.44 8.52
C ASP A 151 -18.49 15.16 7.43
N ILE A 152 -18.50 16.04 6.42
CA ILE A 152 -19.44 15.98 5.31
C ILE A 152 -18.66 15.73 4.03
N PHE A 153 -19.10 14.73 3.28
CA PHE A 153 -18.55 14.39 1.97
C PHE A 153 -19.67 14.20 0.95
N GLN A 154 -19.31 14.18 -0.32
CA GLN A 154 -20.27 14.02 -1.41
C GLN A 154 -20.08 12.67 -2.09
N LEU A 155 -21.17 11.93 -2.27
CA LEU A 155 -21.20 10.69 -3.03
C LEU A 155 -22.26 10.82 -4.14
N GLY A 156 -21.78 10.88 -5.38
CA GLY A 156 -22.60 11.29 -6.52
C GLY A 156 -23.10 12.72 -6.35
N ASN A 157 -24.42 12.91 -6.26
CA ASN A 157 -25.06 14.22 -6.11
C ASN A 157 -25.63 14.47 -4.70
N VAL A 158 -25.35 13.59 -3.75
CA VAL A 158 -25.88 13.68 -2.38
C VAL A 158 -24.73 13.89 -1.40
N SER A 159 -24.95 14.77 -0.43
CA SER A 159 -24.01 15.05 0.65
C SER A 159 -24.38 14.23 1.88
N TYR A 160 -23.39 13.60 2.49
CA TYR A 160 -23.55 12.71 3.63
C TYR A 160 -22.69 13.18 4.80
N GLU A 161 -23.27 13.20 6.00
CA GLU A 161 -22.60 13.53 7.26
C GLU A 161 -22.17 12.23 7.94
N ILE A 162 -20.89 12.09 8.26
CA ILE A 162 -20.33 10.91 8.90
C ILE A 162 -20.81 10.86 10.35
N LEU A 163 -21.50 9.78 10.71
CA LEU A 163 -21.89 9.53 12.10
C LEU A 163 -20.79 8.77 12.84
N ARG A 164 -20.20 7.77 12.17
CA ARG A 164 -19.16 6.91 12.74
C ARG A 164 -18.37 6.20 11.66
N VAL A 165 -17.06 6.04 11.91
CA VAL A 165 -16.18 5.15 11.15
C VAL A 165 -15.95 3.87 11.97
N GLU A 166 -16.26 2.72 11.37
CA GLU A 166 -16.05 1.38 11.91
C GLU A 166 -15.12 0.61 10.95
N PRO A 167 -14.41 -0.46 11.39
CA PRO A 167 -13.54 -1.22 10.48
C PRO A 167 -14.29 -1.72 9.24
N GLY A 168 -13.96 -1.16 8.08
CA GLY A 168 -14.55 -1.49 6.78
C GLY A 168 -15.94 -0.89 6.49
N VAL A 169 -16.50 -0.07 7.39
CA VAL A 169 -17.83 0.54 7.21
C VAL A 169 -17.85 1.99 7.72
N VAL A 170 -18.35 2.92 6.91
CA VAL A 170 -18.66 4.30 7.32
C VAL A 170 -20.17 4.46 7.42
N ARG A 171 -20.67 4.78 8.61
CA ARG A 171 -22.09 5.06 8.85
C ARG A 171 -22.36 6.54 8.70
N VAL A 172 -23.37 6.88 7.91
CA VAL A 172 -23.66 8.25 7.52
C VAL A 172 -25.14 8.58 7.66
N ALA A 173 -25.43 9.87 7.78
CA ALA A 173 -26.77 10.44 7.61
C ALA A 173 -26.79 11.36 6.38
N ASP A 174 -27.98 11.64 5.85
CA ASP A 174 -28.15 12.68 4.83
C ASP A 174 -27.78 14.06 5.42
N ALA A 175 -26.79 14.74 4.82
CA ALA A 175 -26.35 16.06 5.23
C ALA A 175 -27.28 17.18 4.75
N LYS A 176 -28.36 16.85 4.03
CA LYS A 176 -29.42 17.76 3.55
C LYS A 176 -28.87 18.92 2.73
N GLY A 177 -27.88 18.64 1.89
CA GLY A 177 -27.24 19.62 1.01
C GLY A 177 -26.27 20.58 1.71
N LYS A 178 -25.87 20.31 2.96
CA LYS A 178 -24.73 20.99 3.57
C LYS A 178 -23.47 20.74 2.70
N PRO A 179 -22.61 21.75 2.49
CA PRO A 179 -21.41 21.59 1.69
C PRO A 179 -20.40 20.64 2.36
N PRO A 180 -19.53 19.97 1.59
CA PRO A 180 -18.46 19.15 2.13
C PRO A 180 -17.55 19.94 3.09
N SER A 181 -17.18 19.34 4.21
CA SER A 181 -16.25 19.93 5.20
C SER A 181 -14.80 19.49 5.00
N LEU A 182 -14.59 18.35 4.35
CA LEU A 182 -13.25 17.79 4.12
C LEU A 182 -12.62 18.42 2.87
N PRO A 183 -11.44 19.07 2.99
CA PRO A 183 -10.90 19.91 1.94
C PRO A 183 -10.08 19.19 0.84
N PHE A 184 -9.75 17.90 0.98
CA PHE A 184 -8.95 17.20 -0.04
C PHE A 184 -9.25 15.69 -0.12
N TRP A 185 -9.07 15.15 -1.32
CA TRP A 185 -8.92 13.72 -1.59
C TRP A 185 -7.60 13.56 -2.33
N PHE A 186 -6.68 12.75 -1.79
CA PHE A 186 -5.52 12.31 -2.55
C PHE A 186 -5.98 11.16 -3.43
N GLY A 187 -6.00 11.37 -4.75
CA GLY A 187 -6.05 10.25 -5.68
C GLY A 187 -4.78 9.38 -5.55
N GLU A 188 -4.78 8.22 -6.20
CA GLU A 188 -3.72 7.19 -6.15
C GLU A 188 -2.29 7.71 -6.47
N ALA A 189 -2.12 8.97 -6.87
CA ALA A 189 -0.83 9.62 -7.08
C ALA A 189 -0.74 10.96 -6.35
N PRO A 190 0.44 11.34 -5.84
CA PRO A 190 0.66 12.65 -5.21
C PRO A 190 0.19 13.77 -6.15
N ALA A 191 -0.52 14.75 -5.58
CA ALA A 191 -0.96 15.92 -6.30
C ALA A 191 0.25 16.64 -6.93
N ARG A 192 0.16 16.93 -8.23
CA ARG A 192 1.18 17.72 -8.94
C ARG A 192 0.99 19.19 -8.53
N ALA A 193 1.97 19.75 -7.82
CA ALA A 193 2.03 21.17 -7.49
C ALA A 193 2.60 22.01 -8.64
#